data_AF-A0A318UG64-F1
#
_entry.id   AF-A0A318UG64-F1
#
_cell.length_a   1.000
_cell.length_b   1.000
_cell.length_c   1.000
_cell.angle_alpha   90.00
_cell.angle_beta   90.00
_cell.angle_gamma   90.00
#
_symmetry.space_group_name_H-M   'P 1'
#
loop_
_entity.id
_entity.type
_entity.pdbx_description
1 polymer ?
#
loop_
_entity_poly.entity_id
_entity_poly.type
_entity_poly.pdbx_seq_one_letter_code
_entity_poly.pdbx_strand_id
1 'polypeptide(L)'
;MLSYMQIIPPMDDDKMDGVLFIAALPVFYFIIAQTAKRCHDRGDSGWWMIVPLYGFWMLFADGDIGDNEYGPNPKGLYYEFEDHNSPSPIDQVDGDGRII
;
A
#
# COMPACT_ATOMS: atom_id res chain seq x y z
N MET A 1 21.00 -44.42 -21.08
CA MET A 1 21.23 -42.96 -21.11
C MET A 1 19.92 -42.32 -21.52
N LEU A 2 19.17 -41.69 -20.59
CA LEU A 2 17.78 -41.16 -20.69
C LEU A 2 16.68 -42.04 -20.07
N SER A 3 16.75 -42.35 -18.76
CA SER A 3 15.62 -42.95 -18.02
C SER A 3 15.49 -42.38 -16.59
N TYR A 4 15.96 -41.15 -16.37
CA TYR A 4 15.97 -40.52 -15.05
C TYR A 4 15.24 -39.16 -15.05
N MET A 5 14.14 -39.08 -15.78
CA MET A 5 13.37 -37.85 -15.84
C MET A 5 11.88 -38.17 -15.85
N GLN A 6 11.35 -38.42 -14.66
CA GLN A 6 10.05 -37.93 -14.16
C GLN A 6 9.79 -38.55 -12.78
N ILE A 7 10.28 -37.85 -11.75
CA ILE A 7 10.04 -38.19 -10.32
C ILE A 7 8.67 -37.64 -9.88
N ILE A 8 8.02 -36.80 -10.68
CA ILE A 8 6.73 -36.20 -10.38
C ILE A 8 5.73 -36.68 -11.44
N PRO A 9 4.64 -37.36 -11.05
CA PRO A 9 3.58 -37.69 -12.00
C PRO A 9 3.03 -36.40 -12.62
N PRO A 10 2.62 -36.40 -13.91
CA PRO A 10 1.98 -35.24 -14.51
C PRO A 10 0.74 -34.89 -13.68
N MET A 11 0.70 -33.67 -13.14
CA MET A 11 -0.44 -33.15 -12.43
C MET A 11 -1.44 -32.66 -13.47
N ASP A 12 -2.69 -33.13 -13.39
CA ASP A 12 -3.77 -32.70 -14.27
C ASP A 12 -3.93 -31.16 -14.21
N ASP A 13 -4.24 -30.52 -15.33
CA ASP A 13 -4.29 -29.06 -15.44
C ASP A 13 -5.29 -28.43 -14.43
N ASP A 14 -6.41 -29.10 -14.15
CA ASP A 14 -7.39 -28.67 -13.14
C ASP A 14 -6.85 -28.70 -11.70
N LYS A 15 -5.98 -29.67 -11.40
CA LYS A 15 -5.31 -29.76 -10.10
C LYS A 15 -4.22 -28.70 -9.98
N MET A 16 -3.52 -28.40 -11.06
CA MET A 16 -2.53 -27.32 -11.12
C MET A 16 -3.19 -25.97 -10.87
N ASP A 17 -4.32 -25.69 -11.52
CA ASP A 17 -5.11 -24.47 -11.32
C ASP A 17 -5.59 -24.33 -9.86
N GLY A 18 -6.08 -25.42 -9.26
CA GLY A 18 -6.50 -25.43 -7.86
C GLY A 18 -5.35 -25.13 -6.89
N VAL A 19 -4.16 -25.70 -7.13
CA VAL A 19 -2.96 -25.44 -6.33
C VAL A 19 -2.52 -23.98 -6.46
N LEU A 20 -2.52 -23.44 -7.69
CA LEU A 20 -2.18 -22.03 -7.94
C LEU A 20 -3.17 -21.08 -7.27
N PHE A 21 -4.47 -21.37 -7.31
CA PHE A 21 -5.50 -20.57 -6.65
C PHE A 21 -5.26 -20.48 -5.14
N ILE A 22 -5.02 -21.61 -4.48
CA ILE A 22 -4.75 -21.65 -3.03
C ILE A 22 -3.45 -20.91 -2.71
N ALA A 23 -2.40 -21.08 -3.52
CA ALA A 23 -1.13 -20.38 -3.36
C ALA A 23 -1.26 -18.86 -3.56
N ALA A 24 -2.23 -18.40 -4.36
CA ALA A 24 -2.48 -16.98 -4.60
C ALA A 24 -3.22 -16.28 -3.45
N LEU A 25 -3.97 -17.00 -2.60
CA LEU A 25 -4.72 -16.41 -1.48
C LEU A 25 -3.88 -15.55 -0.52
N PRO A 26 -2.72 -16.00 0.00
CA PRO A 26 -1.89 -15.15 0.86
C PRO A 26 -1.37 -13.91 0.12
N VAL A 27 -0.98 -14.06 -1.16
CA VAL A 27 -0.52 -12.93 -1.99
C VAL A 27 -1.64 -11.91 -2.14
N PHE A 28 -2.86 -12.37 -2.44
CA PHE A 28 -4.04 -11.53 -2.56
C PHE A 28 -4.36 -10.78 -1.26
N TYR A 29 -4.30 -11.48 -0.13
CA TYR A 29 -4.46 -10.86 1.19
C TYR A 29 -3.41 -9.77 1.45
N PHE A 30 -2.13 -10.05 1.16
CA PHE A 30 -1.07 -9.06 1.30
C PHE A 30 -1.31 -7.82 0.43
N ILE A 31 -1.74 -7.99 -0.82
CA ILE A 31 -2.04 -6.86 -1.71
C ILE A 31 -3.15 -5.97 -1.12
N ILE A 32 -4.25 -6.57 -0.63
CA ILE A 32 -5.35 -5.82 -0.01
C ILE A 32 -4.85 -5.09 1.25
N ALA A 33 -4.12 -5.78 2.11
CA ALA A 33 -3.63 -5.21 3.36
C ALA A 33 -2.68 -4.02 3.11
N GLN A 34 -1.77 -4.12 2.15
CA GLN A 34 -0.87 -3.02 1.80
C GLN A 34 -1.60 -1.85 1.15
N THR A 35 -2.59 -2.12 0.31
CA THR A 35 -3.39 -1.07 -0.32
C THR A 35 -4.22 -0.32 0.72
N ALA A 36 -4.87 -1.03 1.65
CA ALA A 36 -5.59 -0.42 2.76
C ALA A 36 -4.68 0.47 3.61
N LYS A 37 -3.48 -0.02 3.94
CA LYS A 37 -2.48 0.77 4.67
C LYS A 37 -2.11 2.03 3.92
N ARG A 38 -1.90 1.96 2.60
CA ARG A 38 -1.57 3.15 1.80
C ARG A 38 -2.69 4.18 1.77
N CYS A 39 -3.95 3.75 1.73
CA CYS A 39 -5.09 4.65 1.90
C CYS A 39 -5.04 5.34 3.27
N HIS A 40 -4.83 4.56 4.34
CA HIS A 40 -4.76 5.07 5.70
C HIS A 40 -3.58 6.03 5.92
N ASP A 41 -2.44 5.82 5.27
CA ASP A 41 -1.29 6.73 5.30
C ASP A 41 -1.63 8.13 4.75
N ARG A 42 -2.74 8.26 4.02
CA ARG A 42 -3.28 9.51 3.44
C ARG A 42 -4.55 10.01 4.15
N GLY A 43 -4.88 9.48 5.32
CA GLY A 43 -6.11 9.84 6.03
C GLY A 43 -7.40 9.37 5.33
N ASP A 44 -7.30 8.59 4.26
CA ASP A 44 -8.43 8.03 3.54
C ASP A 44 -8.81 6.66 4.11
N SER A 45 -10.10 6.32 4.11
CA SER A 45 -10.55 4.98 4.51
C SER A 45 -10.00 3.88 3.60
N GLY A 46 -9.76 2.68 4.14
CA GLY A 46 -9.27 1.54 3.35
C GLY A 46 -10.17 1.18 2.15
N TRP A 47 -11.46 1.53 2.20
CA TRP A 47 -12.43 1.28 1.12
C TRP A 47 -12.15 2.04 -0.17
N TRP A 48 -11.34 3.10 -0.14
CA TRP A 48 -10.92 3.81 -1.34
C TRP A 48 -10.17 2.92 -2.34
N MET A 49 -9.63 1.78 -1.92
CA MET A 49 -9.02 0.79 -2.82
C MET A 49 -10.00 0.23 -3.88
N ILE A 50 -11.30 0.25 -3.61
CA ILE A 50 -12.34 -0.24 -4.53
C ILE A 50 -12.56 0.74 -5.68
N VAL A 51 -12.25 2.03 -5.47
CA VAL A 51 -12.42 3.05 -6.49
C VAL A 51 -11.49 2.72 -7.67
N PRO A 52 -12.05 2.52 -8.88
CA PRO A 52 -11.23 2.24 -10.05
C PRO A 52 -10.16 3.32 -10.26
N LEU A 53 -8.95 2.91 -10.61
CA LEU A 53 -7.79 3.79 -10.84
C LEU A 53 -7.27 4.54 -9.61
N TYR A 54 -7.89 4.45 -8.42
CA TYR A 54 -7.36 5.09 -7.22
C TYR A 54 -5.99 4.52 -6.83
N GLY A 55 -5.82 3.19 -6.96
CA GLY A 55 -4.52 2.55 -6.83
C GLY A 55 -3.46 3.13 -7.77
N PHE A 56 -3.83 3.50 -9.00
CA PHE A 56 -2.91 4.11 -9.96
C PHE A 56 -2.58 5.57 -9.58
N TRP A 57 -3.58 6.34 -9.15
CA TRP A 57 -3.38 7.69 -8.64
C TRP A 57 -2.44 7.70 -7.41
N MET A 58 -2.57 6.71 -6.53
CA MET A 58 -1.71 6.57 -5.34
C MET A 58 -0.22 6.35 -5.66
N LEU A 59 0.17 5.95 -6.87
CA LEU A 59 1.59 5.90 -7.25
C LEU A 59 2.24 7.29 -7.25
N PHE A 60 1.46 8.33 -7.50
CA PHE A 60 1.94 9.71 -7.60
C PHE A 60 1.57 10.55 -6.37
N ALA A 61 0.66 10.05 -5.53
CA ALA A 61 0.17 10.77 -4.37
C ALA A 61 1.12 10.56 -3.17
N ASP A 62 1.44 11.63 -2.45
CA ASP A 62 2.30 11.57 -1.27
C ASP A 62 1.57 11.09 0.00
N GLY A 63 2.19 11.13 1.17
CA GLY A 63 1.47 10.95 2.45
C GLY A 63 0.94 12.28 2.96
N ASP A 64 -0.05 12.25 3.86
CA ASP A 64 -0.48 13.48 4.56
C ASP A 64 0.54 13.84 5.66
N ILE A 65 0.63 15.12 6.02
CA ILE A 65 1.52 15.61 7.11
C ILE A 65 0.81 15.47 8.46
N GLY A 66 1.57 15.10 9.49
CA GLY A 66 1.07 14.94 10.84
C GLY A 66 0.32 13.63 11.08
N ASP A 67 -0.20 13.49 12.29
CA ASP A 67 -0.98 12.32 12.69
C ASP A 67 -2.37 12.35 12.06
N ASN A 68 -2.92 11.18 11.75
CA ASN A 68 -4.31 11.02 11.32
C ASN A 68 -5.05 10.01 12.21
N GLU A 69 -6.32 9.73 11.88
CA GLU A 69 -7.16 8.79 12.65
C GLU A 69 -6.64 7.35 12.67
N TYR A 70 -5.72 7.01 11.75
CA TYR A 70 -5.09 5.70 11.63
C TYR A 70 -3.73 5.60 12.32
N GLY A 71 -3.21 6.71 12.85
CA GLY A 71 -2.01 6.76 13.66
C GLY A 71 -1.01 7.82 13.23
N PRO A 72 0.22 7.74 13.77
CA PRO A 72 1.23 8.76 13.54
C PRO A 72 1.88 8.66 12.16
N ASN A 73 2.36 9.80 11.66
CA ASN A 73 3.05 9.86 10.38
C ASN A 73 4.32 9.00 10.39
N PRO A 74 4.45 7.99 9.50
CA PRO A 74 5.62 7.12 9.48
C PRO A 74 6.91 7.83 9.03
N LYS A 75 6.79 8.96 8.32
CA LYS A 75 7.92 9.83 7.94
C LYS A 75 8.29 10.82 9.05
N GLY A 76 7.51 10.91 10.13
CA GLY A 76 7.77 11.86 11.22
C GLY A 76 7.63 13.32 10.82
N LEU A 77 6.85 13.61 9.77
CA LEU A 77 6.65 14.95 9.26
C LEU A 77 5.48 15.61 10.01
N TYR A 78 5.77 16.72 10.66
CA TYR A 78 4.85 17.43 11.54
C TYR A 78 4.87 18.94 11.27
N TYR A 79 3.85 19.63 11.75
CA TYR A 79 3.88 21.08 11.81
C TYR A 79 4.67 21.54 13.03
N GLU A 80 5.52 22.55 12.88
CA GLU A 80 6.06 23.25 14.05
C GLU A 80 5.02 24.26 14.51
N PHE A 81 4.64 24.19 15.79
CA PHE A 81 3.85 25.23 16.41
C PHE A 81 4.81 26.35 16.81
N GLU A 82 5.11 27.28 15.89
CA GLU A 82 5.68 28.56 16.31
C GLU A 82 4.61 29.35 17.09
N ASP A 83 4.98 29.88 18.25
CA ASP A 83 4.03 30.66 19.05
C ASP A 83 3.50 31.85 18.21
N HIS A 84 2.17 31.97 18.19
CA HIS A 84 1.43 33.06 17.53
C HIS A 84 1.45 33.20 15.99
N ASN A 85 1.98 32.25 15.22
CA ASN A 85 1.83 32.26 13.76
C ASN A 85 1.38 30.90 13.21
N SER A 86 0.70 30.93 12.06
CA SER A 86 0.15 29.73 11.41
C SER A 86 1.20 28.62 11.26
N PRO A 87 0.82 27.33 11.40
CA PRO A 87 1.78 26.23 11.35
C PRO A 87 2.55 26.23 10.04
N SER A 88 3.87 26.42 10.11
CA SER A 88 4.78 26.18 9.00
C SER A 88 5.22 24.71 9.01
N PRO A 89 5.24 24.04 7.86
CA PRO A 89 5.84 22.72 7.78
C PRO A 89 7.35 22.79 8.06
N ILE A 90 7.88 21.83 8.80
CA ILE A 90 9.31 21.76 9.18
C ILE A 90 10.26 21.42 8.02
N ASP A 91 9.74 20.79 6.97
CA ASP A 91 10.51 20.34 5.80
C ASP A 91 9.90 20.90 4.50
N GLN A 92 10.57 20.75 3.35
CA GLN A 92 10.15 21.30 2.05
C GLN A 92 8.72 20.86 1.69
N VAL A 93 7.77 21.71 2.01
CA VAL A 93 6.34 21.48 1.85
C VAL A 93 5.83 22.74 1.17
N ASP A 94 5.09 22.56 0.09
CA ASP A 94 4.54 23.67 -0.68
C ASP A 94 3.47 24.43 0.13
N GLY A 95 3.01 25.56 -0.43
CA GLY A 95 2.06 26.44 0.23
C GLY A 95 0.66 25.84 0.47
N ASP A 96 0.40 24.61 0.03
CA ASP A 96 -0.85 23.88 0.29
C ASP A 96 -0.73 22.79 1.38
N GLY A 97 0.47 22.63 1.96
CA GLY A 97 0.72 21.65 3.01
C GLY A 97 1.09 20.26 2.48
N ARG A 98 1.53 20.13 1.22
CA ARG A 98 2.04 18.89 0.65
C ARG A 98 3.56 18.88 0.56
N ILE A 99 4.16 17.77 0.97
CA ILE A 99 5.60 17.55 0.90
C ILE A 99 5.99 17.52 -0.58
N ILE A 100 6.96 18.35 -0.97
CA ILE A 100 7.55 18.41 -2.32
C ILE A 100 8.94 17.76 -2.35
#